data_AF-A0A4Q4TK71-F1
#
_entry.id   AF-A0A4Q4TK71-F1
#
_cell.length_a   1.000
_cell.length_b   1.000
_cell.length_c   1.000
_cell.angle_alpha   90.00
_cell.angle_beta   90.00
_cell.angle_gamma   90.00
#
_symmetry.space_group_name_H-M   'P 1'
#
loop_
_entity.id
_entity.type
_entity.pdbx_description
1 polymer ?
#
loop_
_entity_poly.entity_id
_entity_poly.type
_entity_poly.pdbx_seq_one_letter_code
_entity_poly.pdbx_strand_id
1 'polypeptide(L)'
;MARNWVQTHTGMLLQFAEKYSKVVEAVATAGGPYGTVAYETLSVLVFQNKVDNDNKVVSLLDEIRKCLPRLENWESIYPTDTMRRLVVITYLRITEFLKMAAEYFTYFRKRLKLALFPGFVTGFDEMGSDIRTTLAEINDEAMYGLHREVHSSGKRQEYLKDRADKAELAHQKLLAQNSELLSQNESLKAELEKQRLKFEHRDKQETERRLRAFSDFLEVRMDHPGTEVVTTKKTLMVAFPDLPSNPRLVPCTGYTQASRNLLYRSHEYLRWHQAKESCLLFISGCTEWYGRHETGFLHCWLSPFAIYIAEDASQMDKARVAFFSCLPREQPEPVNISMVFASIILQVFHWQPELLREHDDQFRRILQRAGKTWSAESLSNLLGRVLSQLNSEAFRTVYIVVDRLDCCLSDNLSQGMMYLSSMITELKGSPVSAKLLVIAETSEGNAEWHNEWLPQFKFDLERLIVRHDWDQQQVPSWLSGTDSRPQIWSSGSAPSVTTI
;
A
#
# COMPACT_ATOMS: atom_id res chain seq x y z
N MET A 1 -81.24 26.05 -50.26
CA MET A 1 -82.57 25.56 -50.70
C MET A 1 -82.84 24.10 -50.27
N ALA A 2 -82.55 23.70 -49.02
CA ALA A 2 -83.10 22.45 -48.48
C ALA A 2 -84.64 22.49 -48.36
N ARG A 3 -85.25 23.69 -48.34
CA ARG A 3 -86.69 23.90 -48.41
C ARG A 3 -87.33 23.60 -49.78
N ASN A 4 -86.63 23.80 -50.90
CA ASN A 4 -87.19 23.51 -52.23
C ASN A 4 -87.12 22.03 -52.58
N TRP A 5 -86.11 21.30 -52.10
CA TRP A 5 -86.04 19.84 -52.31
C TRP A 5 -87.15 19.10 -51.54
N VAL A 6 -87.44 19.55 -50.30
CA VAL A 6 -88.52 19.01 -49.47
C VAL A 6 -89.90 19.34 -50.04
N GLN A 7 -90.14 20.55 -50.55
CA GLN A 7 -91.44 20.92 -51.15
C GLN A 7 -91.74 20.17 -52.47
N THR A 8 -90.71 19.87 -53.27
CA THR A 8 -90.89 19.15 -54.54
C THR A 8 -91.14 17.65 -54.30
N HIS A 9 -90.51 17.05 -53.29
CA HIS A 9 -90.74 15.63 -52.93
C HIS A 9 -92.03 15.42 -52.11
N THR A 10 -92.42 16.38 -51.25
CA THR A 10 -93.73 16.29 -50.57
C THR A 10 -94.88 16.44 -51.57
N GLY A 11 -94.75 17.25 -52.63
CA GLY A 11 -95.74 17.33 -53.70
C GLY A 11 -95.95 16.02 -54.47
N MET A 12 -94.87 15.29 -54.79
CA MET A 12 -94.96 13.96 -55.42
C MET A 12 -95.49 12.88 -54.48
N LEU A 13 -95.11 12.91 -53.19
CA LEU A 13 -95.63 11.99 -52.18
C LEU A 13 -97.10 12.24 -51.87
N LEU A 14 -97.56 13.50 -51.84
CA LEU A 14 -98.98 13.84 -51.68
C LEU A 14 -99.79 13.40 -52.90
N GLN A 15 -99.30 13.60 -54.12
CA GLN A 15 -99.98 13.11 -55.33
C GLN A 15 -100.01 11.59 -55.42
N PHE A 16 -98.95 10.91 -54.98
CA PHE A 16 -98.92 9.45 -54.88
C PHE A 16 -99.88 8.96 -53.78
N ALA A 17 -99.87 9.57 -52.60
CA ALA A 17 -100.78 9.25 -51.51
C ALA A 17 -102.24 9.53 -51.86
N GLU A 18 -102.53 10.58 -52.63
CA GLU A 18 -103.90 10.91 -53.08
C GLU A 18 -104.39 9.93 -54.15
N LYS A 19 -103.54 9.52 -55.10
CA LYS A 19 -103.88 8.49 -56.10
C LYS A 19 -103.95 7.09 -55.47
N TYR A 20 -103.08 6.78 -54.54
CA TYR A 20 -103.06 5.52 -53.80
C TYR A 20 -104.24 5.46 -52.83
N SER A 21 -104.62 6.56 -52.19
CA SER A 21 -105.84 6.67 -51.37
C SER A 21 -107.08 6.37 -52.20
N LYS A 22 -107.17 6.82 -53.46
CA LYS A 22 -108.31 6.48 -54.34
C LYS A 22 -108.35 5.01 -54.74
N VAL A 23 -107.19 4.35 -54.87
CA VAL A 23 -107.10 2.89 -55.11
C VAL A 23 -107.41 2.09 -53.84
N VAL A 24 -106.93 2.56 -52.69
CA VAL A 24 -107.17 1.98 -51.37
C VAL A 24 -108.63 2.15 -50.95
N GLU A 25 -109.25 3.29 -51.25
CA GLU A 25 -110.67 3.55 -51.02
C GLU A 25 -111.53 2.65 -51.91
N ALA A 26 -111.14 2.41 -53.16
CA ALA A 26 -111.79 1.44 -54.05
C ALA A 26 -111.65 -0.02 -53.59
N VAL A 27 -110.50 -0.41 -53.03
CA VAL A 27 -110.27 -1.77 -52.50
C VAL A 27 -110.96 -1.96 -51.14
N ALA A 28 -111.00 -0.93 -50.29
CA ALA A 28 -111.72 -0.93 -49.02
C ALA A 28 -113.25 -0.94 -49.22
N THR A 29 -113.78 -0.23 -50.23
CA THR A 29 -115.22 -0.30 -50.57
C THR A 29 -115.60 -1.60 -51.29
N ALA A 30 -114.71 -2.21 -52.06
CA ALA A 30 -114.99 -3.48 -52.74
C ALA A 30 -114.99 -4.70 -51.78
N GLY A 31 -114.27 -4.64 -50.66
CA GLY A 31 -114.06 -5.78 -49.77
C GLY A 31 -114.88 -5.81 -48.48
N GLY A 32 -115.67 -4.77 -48.19
CA GLY A 32 -116.40 -4.67 -46.92
C GLY A 32 -115.53 -4.89 -45.68
N PRO A 33 -116.09 -5.27 -44.52
CA PRO A 33 -115.34 -5.38 -43.25
C PRO A 33 -114.21 -6.42 -43.24
N TYR A 34 -114.16 -7.34 -44.21
CA TYR A 34 -113.17 -8.43 -44.24
C TYR A 34 -111.87 -8.07 -45.01
N GLY A 35 -111.91 -7.07 -45.90
CA GLY A 35 -110.70 -6.62 -46.62
C GLY A 35 -109.69 -5.88 -45.74
N THR A 36 -110.18 -5.12 -44.76
CA THR A 36 -109.35 -4.29 -43.86
C THR A 36 -108.57 -5.14 -42.86
N VAL A 37 -109.18 -6.19 -42.30
CA VAL A 37 -108.55 -7.09 -41.31
C VAL A 37 -107.46 -7.97 -41.93
N ALA A 38 -107.67 -8.46 -43.15
CA ALA A 38 -106.68 -9.29 -43.85
C ALA A 38 -105.41 -8.50 -44.21
N TYR A 39 -105.54 -7.22 -44.56
CA TYR A 39 -104.41 -6.34 -44.88
C TYR A 39 -103.58 -5.97 -43.63
N GLU A 40 -104.23 -5.63 -42.52
CA GLU A 40 -103.53 -5.36 -41.26
C GLU A 40 -102.78 -6.60 -40.75
N THR A 41 -103.39 -7.79 -40.86
CA THR A 41 -102.76 -9.05 -40.42
C THR A 41 -101.55 -9.45 -41.26
N LEU A 42 -101.61 -9.28 -42.59
CA LEU A 42 -100.47 -9.51 -43.50
C LEU A 42 -99.34 -8.50 -43.29
N SER A 43 -99.68 -7.25 -43.00
CA SER A 43 -98.70 -6.19 -42.73
C SER A 43 -97.92 -6.46 -41.45
N VAL A 44 -98.58 -6.94 -40.38
CA VAL A 44 -97.93 -7.29 -39.11
C VAL A 44 -96.99 -8.50 -39.26
N LEU A 45 -97.42 -9.58 -39.93
CA LEU A 45 -96.60 -10.79 -40.10
C LEU A 45 -95.34 -10.56 -40.96
N VAL A 46 -95.45 -9.78 -42.02
CA VAL A 46 -94.31 -9.45 -42.91
C VAL A 46 -93.32 -8.50 -42.22
N PHE A 47 -93.81 -7.58 -41.39
CA PHE A 47 -92.93 -6.71 -40.60
C PHE A 47 -92.25 -7.46 -39.46
N GLN A 48 -92.95 -8.35 -38.74
CA GLN A 48 -92.38 -9.11 -37.62
C GLN A 48 -91.24 -10.02 -38.08
N ASN A 49 -91.47 -10.84 -39.13
CA ASN A 49 -90.44 -11.74 -39.66
C ASN A 49 -89.23 -11.01 -40.26
N LYS A 50 -89.45 -9.82 -40.83
CA LYS A 50 -88.36 -8.97 -41.32
C LYS A 50 -87.52 -8.43 -40.16
N VAL A 51 -88.18 -7.90 -39.14
CA VAL A 51 -87.52 -7.35 -37.95
C VAL A 51 -86.73 -8.44 -37.22
N ASP A 52 -87.26 -9.65 -37.10
CA ASP A 52 -86.57 -10.77 -36.45
C ASP A 52 -85.31 -11.21 -37.22
N ASN A 53 -85.38 -11.31 -38.54
CA ASN A 53 -84.21 -11.65 -39.36
C ASN A 53 -83.16 -10.53 -39.37
N ASP A 54 -83.59 -9.26 -39.41
CA ASP A 54 -82.69 -8.12 -39.30
C ASP A 54 -81.99 -8.10 -37.93
N ASN A 55 -82.72 -8.36 -36.84
CA ASN A 55 -82.18 -8.42 -35.48
C ASN A 55 -81.17 -9.56 -35.31
N LYS A 56 -81.41 -10.73 -35.91
CA LYS A 56 -80.46 -11.87 -35.90
C LYS A 56 -79.14 -11.52 -36.56
N VAL A 57 -79.18 -10.93 -37.76
CA VAL A 57 -77.97 -10.51 -38.48
C VAL A 57 -77.22 -9.42 -37.71
N VAL A 58 -77.93 -8.44 -37.15
CA VAL A 58 -77.33 -7.37 -36.34
C VAL A 58 -76.72 -7.92 -35.05
N SER A 59 -77.37 -8.86 -34.37
CA SER A 59 -76.85 -9.51 -33.16
C SER A 59 -75.56 -10.29 -33.44
N LEU A 60 -75.53 -11.09 -34.51
CA LEU A 60 -74.34 -11.84 -34.91
C LEU A 60 -73.21 -10.91 -35.38
N LEU A 61 -73.53 -9.80 -36.05
CA LEU A 61 -72.54 -8.78 -36.39
C LEU A 61 -71.92 -8.12 -35.15
N ASP A 62 -72.70 -7.82 -34.11
CA ASP A 62 -72.18 -7.26 -32.86
C ASP A 62 -71.35 -8.27 -32.06
N GLU A 63 -71.74 -9.55 -32.06
CA GLU A 63 -70.94 -10.64 -31.50
C GLU A 63 -69.58 -10.77 -32.21
N ILE A 64 -69.58 -10.83 -33.55
CA ILE A 64 -68.36 -10.90 -34.37
C ILE A 64 -67.48 -9.66 -34.11
N ARG A 65 -68.07 -8.47 -34.05
CA ARG A 65 -67.35 -7.22 -33.76
C ARG A 65 -66.63 -7.26 -32.41
N LYS A 66 -67.21 -7.90 -31.39
CA LYS A 66 -66.59 -8.07 -30.06
C LYS A 66 -65.48 -9.11 -30.05
N CYS A 67 -65.56 -10.14 -30.89
CA CYS A 67 -64.58 -11.23 -30.95
C CYS A 67 -63.35 -10.92 -31.83
N LEU A 68 -63.51 -10.15 -32.91
CA LEU A 68 -62.43 -9.87 -33.88
C LEU A 68 -61.18 -9.21 -33.28
N PRO A 69 -61.26 -8.16 -32.44
CA PRO A 69 -60.08 -7.55 -31.82
C PRO A 69 -59.30 -8.52 -30.92
N ARG A 70 -60.00 -9.52 -30.36
CA ARG A 70 -59.35 -10.54 -29.55
C ARG A 70 -58.55 -11.49 -30.43
N LEU A 71 -59.06 -11.85 -31.63
CA LEU A 71 -58.43 -12.76 -32.60
C LEU A 71 -57.13 -12.22 -33.23
N GLU A 72 -56.93 -10.90 -33.23
CA GLU A 72 -55.77 -10.23 -33.84
C GLU A 72 -54.44 -10.48 -33.09
N ASN A 73 -54.48 -10.76 -31.78
CA ASN A 73 -53.28 -10.92 -30.95
C ASN A 73 -52.83 -12.39 -30.74
N TRP A 74 -53.57 -13.39 -31.25
CA TRP A 74 -53.35 -14.80 -30.89
C TRP A 74 -52.05 -15.41 -31.42
N GLU A 75 -51.57 -14.94 -32.57
CA GLU A 75 -50.32 -15.43 -33.17
C GLU A 75 -49.10 -15.19 -32.25
N SER A 76 -49.15 -14.14 -31.43
CA SER A 76 -48.11 -13.82 -30.45
C SER A 76 -48.21 -14.61 -29.14
N ILE A 77 -49.41 -15.15 -28.81
CA ILE A 77 -49.68 -15.76 -27.52
C ILE A 77 -49.58 -17.30 -27.61
N TYR A 78 -50.02 -17.93 -28.71
CA TYR A 78 -49.98 -19.40 -28.85
C TYR A 78 -49.73 -19.88 -30.31
N PRO A 79 -48.50 -20.28 -30.69
CA PRO A 79 -48.12 -20.56 -32.08
C PRO A 79 -48.38 -22.01 -32.57
N THR A 80 -49.31 -22.74 -31.94
CA THR A 80 -49.56 -24.14 -32.33
C THR A 80 -50.22 -24.23 -33.71
N ASP A 81 -49.92 -25.29 -34.46
CA ASP A 81 -50.52 -25.51 -35.80
C ASP A 81 -52.04 -25.70 -35.70
N THR A 82 -52.52 -26.29 -34.60
CA THR A 82 -53.95 -26.46 -34.29
C THR A 82 -54.64 -25.12 -34.07
N MET A 83 -54.08 -24.23 -33.26
CA MET A 83 -54.63 -22.90 -32.99
C MET A 83 -54.68 -22.05 -34.27
N ARG A 84 -53.59 -22.05 -35.06
CA ARG A 84 -53.54 -21.36 -36.36
C ARG A 84 -54.65 -21.85 -37.30
N ARG A 85 -54.90 -23.15 -37.35
CA ARG A 85 -55.98 -23.73 -38.17
C ARG A 85 -57.36 -23.27 -37.71
N LEU A 86 -57.64 -23.31 -36.40
CA LEU A 86 -58.93 -22.88 -35.84
C LEU A 86 -59.21 -21.40 -36.11
N VAL A 87 -58.22 -20.53 -35.92
CA VAL A 87 -58.34 -19.09 -36.20
C VAL A 87 -58.65 -18.82 -37.68
N VAL A 88 -57.95 -19.51 -38.59
CA VAL A 88 -58.21 -19.40 -40.05
C VAL A 88 -59.63 -19.86 -40.39
N ILE A 89 -60.09 -20.97 -39.81
CA ILE A 89 -61.46 -21.47 -40.02
C ILE A 89 -62.48 -20.43 -39.53
N THR A 90 -62.29 -19.83 -38.35
CA THR A 90 -63.17 -18.80 -37.82
C THR A 90 -63.22 -17.56 -38.74
N TYR A 91 -62.09 -17.08 -39.26
CA TYR A 91 -62.07 -15.97 -40.23
C TYR A 91 -62.81 -16.29 -41.53
N LEU A 92 -62.65 -17.50 -42.04
CA LEU A 92 -63.38 -17.96 -43.24
C LEU A 92 -64.90 -17.96 -43.00
N ARG A 93 -65.35 -18.49 -41.86
CA ARG A 93 -66.77 -18.52 -41.47
C ARG A 93 -67.35 -17.12 -41.27
N ILE A 94 -66.61 -16.21 -40.62
CA ILE A 94 -67.01 -14.81 -40.48
C ILE A 94 -67.14 -14.13 -41.85
N THR A 95 -66.21 -14.38 -42.77
CA THR A 95 -66.25 -13.81 -44.13
C THR A 95 -67.45 -14.32 -44.91
N GLU A 96 -67.76 -15.61 -44.79
CA GLU A 96 -68.92 -16.25 -45.40
C GLU A 96 -70.24 -15.66 -44.86
N PHE A 97 -70.33 -15.48 -43.55
CA PHE A 97 -71.45 -14.80 -42.89
C PHE A 97 -71.62 -13.35 -43.39
N LEU A 98 -70.54 -12.57 -43.47
CA LEU A 98 -70.59 -11.18 -43.94
C LEU A 98 -71.08 -11.08 -45.38
N LYS A 99 -70.67 -12.02 -46.25
CA LYS A 99 -71.15 -12.12 -47.63
C LYS A 99 -72.65 -12.41 -47.67
N MET A 100 -73.12 -13.37 -46.87
CA MET A 100 -74.55 -13.69 -46.77
C MET A 100 -75.36 -12.50 -46.25
N ALA A 101 -74.85 -11.77 -45.26
CA ALA A 101 -75.48 -10.58 -44.69
C ALA A 101 -75.57 -9.44 -45.73
N ALA A 102 -74.50 -9.20 -46.49
CA ALA A 102 -74.48 -8.21 -47.56
C ALA A 102 -75.48 -8.54 -48.68
N GLU A 103 -75.56 -9.81 -49.09
CA GLU A 103 -76.58 -10.27 -50.06
C GLU A 103 -78.00 -10.12 -49.54
N TYR A 104 -78.22 -10.35 -48.24
CA TYR A 104 -79.52 -10.18 -47.60
C TYR A 104 -79.97 -8.72 -47.60
N PHE A 105 -79.07 -7.76 -47.32
CA PHE A 105 -79.41 -6.34 -47.28
C PHE A 105 -79.50 -5.65 -48.65
N THR A 106 -78.78 -6.14 -49.67
CA THR A 106 -78.70 -5.50 -51.00
C THR A 106 -79.92 -5.78 -51.89
N TYR A 107 -80.55 -6.95 -51.76
CA TYR A 107 -81.67 -7.33 -52.65
C TYR A 107 -83.02 -7.18 -51.95
N PHE A 108 -83.68 -6.03 -52.12
CA PHE A 108 -85.03 -5.76 -51.57
C PHE A 108 -86.05 -6.87 -51.90
N ARG A 109 -86.01 -7.43 -53.11
CA ARG A 109 -86.88 -8.55 -53.52
C ARG A 109 -86.56 -9.86 -52.79
N LYS A 110 -85.30 -10.12 -52.44
CA LYS A 110 -84.85 -11.29 -51.67
C LYS A 110 -85.30 -11.17 -50.21
N ARG A 111 -85.14 -9.97 -49.62
CA ARG A 111 -85.62 -9.63 -48.28
C ARG A 111 -87.15 -9.67 -48.15
N LEU A 112 -87.88 -9.19 -49.16
CA LEU A 112 -89.35 -9.26 -49.22
C LEU A 112 -89.84 -10.70 -49.37
N LYS A 113 -89.19 -11.52 -50.21
CA LYS A 113 -89.50 -12.96 -50.34
C LYS A 113 -89.30 -13.73 -49.04
N LEU A 114 -88.19 -13.48 -48.34
CA LEU A 114 -87.90 -14.13 -47.06
C LEU A 114 -88.87 -13.69 -45.94
N ALA A 115 -89.37 -12.45 -45.98
CA ALA A 115 -90.37 -11.96 -45.05
C ALA A 115 -91.79 -12.54 -45.30
N LEU A 116 -92.11 -12.88 -46.56
CA LEU A 116 -93.40 -13.42 -46.97
C LEU A 116 -93.53 -14.95 -46.81
N PHE A 117 -92.40 -15.69 -46.80
CA PHE A 117 -92.39 -17.15 -46.72
C PHE A 117 -91.54 -17.63 -45.54
N PRO A 118 -92.11 -17.78 -44.32
CA PRO A 118 -91.39 -18.13 -43.10
C PRO A 118 -90.72 -19.52 -43.10
N GLY A 119 -90.91 -20.33 -44.15
CA GLY A 119 -90.23 -21.62 -44.33
C GLY A 119 -88.84 -21.54 -44.98
N PHE A 120 -88.43 -20.38 -45.51
CA PHE A 120 -87.04 -20.18 -45.97
C PHE A 120 -86.17 -19.76 -44.79
N VAL A 121 -85.66 -20.75 -44.05
CA VAL A 121 -84.69 -20.53 -42.98
C VAL A 121 -83.46 -19.85 -43.59
N THR A 122 -83.15 -18.65 -43.11
CA THR A 122 -81.88 -18.00 -43.43
C THR A 122 -80.78 -18.79 -42.73
N GLY A 123 -79.79 -19.31 -43.46
CA GLY A 123 -78.64 -20.05 -42.90
C GLY A 123 -77.75 -19.27 -41.93
N PHE A 124 -78.20 -18.10 -41.44
CA PHE A 124 -77.53 -17.28 -40.44
C PHE A 124 -77.47 -17.96 -39.07
N ASP A 125 -78.51 -18.71 -38.67
CA ASP A 125 -78.51 -19.40 -37.37
C ASP A 125 -77.50 -20.55 -37.35
N GLU A 126 -77.39 -21.29 -38.45
CA GLU A 126 -76.39 -22.36 -38.64
C GLU A 126 -74.97 -21.78 -38.69
N MET A 127 -74.74 -20.74 -39.50
CA MET A 127 -73.44 -20.07 -39.58
C MET A 127 -73.03 -19.41 -38.26
N GLY A 128 -73.99 -18.83 -37.53
CA GLY A 128 -73.75 -18.26 -36.21
C GLY A 128 -73.38 -19.32 -35.17
N SER A 129 -74.02 -20.50 -35.24
CA SER A 129 -73.64 -21.65 -34.41
C SER A 129 -72.23 -22.13 -34.72
N ASP A 130 -71.86 -22.26 -36.00
CA ASP A 130 -70.52 -22.67 -36.42
C ASP A 130 -69.42 -21.69 -35.95
N ILE A 131 -69.67 -20.38 -36.04
CA ILE A 131 -68.75 -19.36 -35.54
C ILE A 131 -68.59 -19.49 -34.02
N ARG A 132 -69.66 -19.71 -33.27
CA ARG A 132 -69.59 -19.89 -31.80
C ARG A 132 -68.86 -21.17 -31.41
N THR A 133 -69.09 -22.27 -32.12
CA THR A 133 -68.41 -23.56 -31.89
C THR A 133 -66.90 -23.41 -32.11
N THR A 134 -66.49 -22.82 -33.24
CA THR A 134 -65.06 -22.63 -33.54
C THR A 134 -64.38 -21.66 -32.56
N LEU A 135 -65.08 -20.62 -32.11
CA LEU A 135 -64.59 -19.73 -31.05
C LEU A 135 -64.44 -20.43 -29.68
N ALA A 136 -65.33 -21.36 -29.35
CA ALA A 136 -65.22 -22.17 -28.14
C ALA A 136 -64.02 -23.12 -28.21
N GLU A 137 -63.80 -23.77 -29.35
CA GLU A 137 -62.64 -24.62 -29.59
C GLU A 137 -61.32 -23.85 -29.49
N ILE A 138 -61.26 -22.61 -30.01
CA ILE A 138 -60.12 -21.71 -29.83
C ILE A 138 -59.86 -21.44 -28.34
N ASN A 139 -60.92 -21.15 -27.57
CA ASN A 139 -60.78 -20.88 -26.15
C ASN A 139 -60.33 -22.11 -25.34
N ASP A 140 -60.79 -23.30 -25.71
CA ASP A 140 -60.40 -24.56 -25.05
C ASP A 140 -58.93 -24.91 -25.33
N GLU A 141 -58.49 -24.79 -26.58
CA GLU A 141 -57.09 -25.01 -26.96
C GLU A 141 -56.16 -23.98 -26.29
N ALA A 142 -56.62 -22.74 -26.13
CA ALA A 142 -55.89 -21.69 -25.41
C ALA A 142 -55.70 -22.03 -23.93
N MET A 143 -56.78 -22.48 -23.29
CA MET A 143 -56.78 -22.87 -21.88
C MET A 143 -55.86 -24.07 -21.65
N TYR A 144 -55.85 -25.04 -22.57
CA TYR A 144 -54.93 -26.17 -22.54
C TYR A 144 -53.46 -25.72 -22.66
N GLY A 145 -53.16 -24.81 -23.59
CA GLY A 145 -51.83 -24.21 -23.76
C GLY A 145 -51.35 -23.49 -22.49
N LEU A 146 -52.21 -22.67 -21.90
CA LEU A 146 -51.92 -21.97 -20.64
C LEU A 146 -51.64 -22.93 -19.49
N HIS A 147 -52.47 -23.95 -19.30
CA HIS A 147 -52.25 -24.95 -18.24
C HIS A 147 -50.93 -25.70 -18.41
N ARG A 148 -50.57 -26.06 -19.64
CA ARG A 148 -49.29 -26.71 -19.94
C ARG A 148 -48.11 -25.80 -19.62
N GLU A 149 -48.18 -24.53 -19.99
CA GLU A 149 -47.11 -23.56 -19.73
C GLU A 149 -46.96 -23.23 -18.24
N VAL A 150 -48.07 -23.01 -17.52
CA VAL A 150 -48.09 -22.83 -16.07
C VAL A 150 -47.49 -24.04 -15.35
N HIS A 151 -47.85 -25.26 -15.77
CA HIS A 151 -47.29 -26.48 -15.20
C HIS A 151 -45.78 -26.60 -15.46
N SER A 152 -45.33 -26.26 -16.68
CA SER A 152 -43.90 -26.28 -17.02
C SER A 152 -43.11 -25.20 -16.26
N SER A 153 -43.70 -24.03 -16.06
CA SER A 153 -43.11 -22.90 -15.33
C SER A 153 -43.04 -23.21 -13.83
N GLY A 154 -44.07 -23.84 -13.26
CA GLY A 154 -44.07 -24.32 -11.87
C GLY A 154 -42.94 -25.31 -11.60
N LYS A 155 -42.75 -26.30 -12.47
CA LYS A 155 -41.62 -27.25 -12.38
C LYS A 155 -40.26 -26.56 -12.48
N ARG A 156 -40.13 -25.55 -13.34
CA ARG A 156 -38.89 -24.78 -13.48
C ARG A 156 -38.60 -23.92 -12.25
N GLN A 157 -39.62 -23.29 -11.67
CA GLN A 157 -39.48 -22.53 -10.42
C GLN A 157 -39.07 -23.43 -9.25
N GLU A 158 -39.67 -24.61 -9.12
CA GLU A 158 -39.32 -25.57 -8.08
C GLU A 158 -37.86 -26.06 -8.23
N TYR A 159 -37.43 -26.39 -9.45
CA TYR A 159 -36.05 -26.75 -9.74
C TYR A 159 -35.06 -25.62 -9.42
N LEU A 160 -35.38 -24.38 -9.80
CA LEU A 160 -34.53 -23.22 -9.51
C LEU A 160 -34.44 -22.94 -8.01
N LYS A 161 -35.54 -23.14 -7.28
CA LYS A 161 -35.57 -23.00 -5.82
C LYS A 161 -34.68 -24.04 -5.14
N ASP A 162 -34.82 -25.32 -5.49
CA ASP A 162 -33.95 -26.39 -4.95
C ASP A 162 -32.46 -26.12 -5.25
N ARG A 163 -32.14 -25.58 -6.44
CA ARG A 163 -30.78 -25.20 -6.79
C ARG A 163 -30.27 -23.99 -5.99
N ALA A 164 -31.12 -23.00 -5.74
CA ALA A 164 -30.78 -21.84 -4.91
C ALA A 164 -30.54 -22.26 -3.45
N ASP A 165 -31.42 -23.08 -2.88
CA ASP A 165 -31.29 -23.60 -1.52
C ASP A 165 -29.99 -24.42 -1.34
N LYS A 166 -29.66 -25.26 -2.34
CA LYS A 166 -28.38 -25.99 -2.36
C LYS A 166 -27.16 -25.09 -2.46
N ALA A 167 -27.23 -24.02 -3.27
CA ALA A 167 -26.15 -23.06 -3.40
C ALA A 167 -25.95 -22.24 -2.13
N GLU A 168 -27.03 -21.85 -1.45
CA GLU A 168 -26.99 -21.14 -0.17
C GLU A 168 -26.36 -22.01 0.93
N LEU A 169 -26.76 -23.28 1.02
CA LEU A 169 -26.16 -24.24 1.94
C LEU A 169 -24.66 -24.42 1.68
N ALA A 170 -24.25 -24.50 0.42
CA ALA A 170 -22.84 -24.58 0.05
C ALA A 170 -22.07 -23.30 0.41
N HIS A 171 -22.69 -22.12 0.21
CA HIS A 171 -22.09 -20.84 0.56
C HIS A 171 -21.91 -20.69 2.07
N GLN A 172 -22.89 -21.08 2.88
CA GLN A 172 -22.78 -21.09 4.34
C GLN A 172 -21.66 -22.02 4.83
N LYS A 173 -21.52 -23.20 4.23
CA LYS A 173 -20.40 -24.12 4.54
C LYS A 173 -19.05 -23.49 4.22
N LEU A 174 -18.93 -22.83 3.07
CA LEU A 174 -17.70 -22.12 2.69
C LEU A 174 -17.38 -20.96 3.63
N LEU A 175 -18.38 -20.19 4.06
CA LEU A 175 -18.18 -19.11 5.04
C LEU A 175 -17.69 -19.65 6.39
N ALA A 176 -18.27 -20.75 6.86
CA ALA A 176 -17.81 -21.40 8.09
C ALA A 176 -16.34 -21.85 7.96
N GLN A 177 -15.99 -22.52 6.87
CA GLN A 177 -14.61 -22.93 6.61
C GLN A 177 -13.64 -21.75 6.50
N ASN A 178 -14.05 -20.66 5.85
CA ASN A 178 -13.21 -19.47 5.71
C ASN A 178 -12.99 -18.79 7.07
N SER A 179 -14.02 -18.73 7.92
CA SER A 179 -13.87 -18.22 9.29
C SER A 179 -12.91 -19.06 10.13
N GLU A 180 -12.94 -20.38 9.97
CA GLU A 180 -12.01 -21.29 10.64
C GLU A 180 -10.57 -21.10 10.15
N LEU A 181 -10.36 -20.99 8.83
CA LEU A 181 -9.05 -20.73 8.24
C LEU A 181 -8.47 -19.38 8.64
N LEU A 182 -9.31 -18.34 8.80
CA LEU A 182 -8.87 -17.04 9.31
C LEU A 182 -8.38 -17.14 10.75
N SER A 183 -9.12 -17.83 11.62
CA SER A 183 -8.72 -18.09 13.01
C SER A 183 -7.41 -18.89 13.09
N GLN A 184 -7.24 -19.91 12.24
CA GLN A 184 -5.99 -20.67 12.15
C GLN A 184 -4.81 -19.80 11.68
N ASN A 185 -5.03 -18.93 10.69
CA ASN A 185 -3.99 -18.00 10.22
C ASN A 185 -3.58 -16.99 11.30
N GLU A 186 -4.52 -16.46 12.06
CA GLU A 186 -4.21 -15.56 13.18
C GLU A 186 -3.40 -16.27 14.27
N SER A 187 -3.80 -17.50 14.62
CA SER A 187 -3.07 -18.34 15.58
C SER A 187 -1.64 -18.64 15.11
N LEU A 188 -1.46 -19.01 13.84
CA LEU A 188 -0.14 -19.28 13.26
C LEU A 188 0.75 -18.02 13.22
N LYS A 189 0.18 -16.86 12.87
CA LYS A 189 0.92 -15.59 12.92
C LYS A 189 1.37 -15.25 14.33
N ALA A 190 0.50 -15.43 15.33
CA ALA A 190 0.84 -15.19 16.72
C ALA A 190 1.95 -16.14 17.22
N GLU A 191 1.91 -17.42 16.83
CA GLU A 191 2.96 -18.38 17.21
C GLU A 191 4.29 -18.10 16.48
N LEU A 192 4.26 -17.71 15.19
CA LEU A 192 5.46 -17.28 14.46
C LEU A 192 6.12 -16.06 15.13
N GLU A 193 5.35 -15.06 15.51
CA GLU A 193 5.88 -13.86 16.17
C GLU A 193 6.47 -14.20 17.55
N LYS A 194 5.80 -15.08 18.30
CA LYS A 194 6.32 -15.59 19.57
C LYS A 194 7.61 -16.36 19.41
N GLN A 195 7.75 -17.17 18.35
CA GLN A 195 8.99 -17.89 18.04
C GLN A 195 10.12 -16.93 17.65
N ARG A 196 9.80 -15.91 16.85
CA ARG A 196 10.75 -14.86 16.46
C ARG A 196 11.30 -14.13 17.69
N LEU A 197 10.43 -13.64 18.57
CA LEU A 197 10.86 -12.96 19.81
C LEU A 197 11.71 -13.87 20.71
N LYS A 198 11.36 -15.16 20.81
CA LYS A 198 12.19 -16.15 21.54
C LYS A 198 13.54 -16.39 20.89
N PHE A 199 13.63 -16.34 19.56
CA PHE A 199 14.90 -16.46 18.85
C PHE A 199 15.76 -15.21 19.07
N GLU A 200 15.22 -14.01 18.84
CA GLU A 200 15.91 -12.74 19.06
C GLU A 200 16.41 -12.59 20.51
N HIS A 201 15.61 -12.98 21.49
CA HIS A 201 16.03 -12.94 22.90
C HIS A 201 17.19 -13.91 23.20
N ARG A 202 17.13 -15.15 22.68
CA ARG A 202 18.22 -16.12 22.83
C ARG A 202 19.49 -15.66 22.13
N ASP A 203 19.33 -15.10 20.94
CA ASP A 203 20.41 -14.58 20.12
C ASP A 203 21.15 -13.43 20.83
N LYS A 204 20.40 -12.48 21.40
CA LYS A 204 20.95 -11.40 22.22
C LYS A 204 21.67 -11.93 23.47
N GLN A 205 21.08 -12.87 24.19
CA GLN A 205 21.71 -13.46 25.38
C GLN A 205 23.02 -14.18 25.03
N GLU A 206 23.05 -14.92 23.92
CA GLU A 206 24.25 -15.61 23.46
C GLU A 206 25.35 -14.63 23.05
N THR A 207 25.00 -13.56 22.33
CA THR A 207 25.94 -12.47 22.01
C THR A 207 26.54 -11.85 23.27
N GLU A 208 25.70 -11.48 24.24
CA GLU A 208 26.18 -10.88 25.49
C GLU A 208 27.08 -11.83 26.29
N ARG A 209 26.77 -13.14 26.28
CA ARG A 209 27.61 -14.16 26.92
C ARG A 209 28.96 -14.28 26.24
N ARG A 210 29.00 -14.33 24.90
CA ARG A 210 30.25 -14.40 24.14
C ARG A 210 31.12 -13.18 24.32
N LEU A 211 30.52 -11.98 24.26
CA LEU A 211 31.24 -10.73 24.49
C LEU A 211 31.84 -10.69 25.89
N ARG A 212 31.07 -11.08 26.92
CA ARG A 212 31.58 -11.19 28.30
C ARG A 212 32.70 -12.21 28.41
N ALA A 213 32.52 -13.42 27.87
CA ALA A 213 33.56 -14.45 27.90
C ALA A 213 34.83 -14.04 27.15
N PHE A 214 34.73 -13.23 26.09
CA PHE A 214 35.88 -12.67 25.40
C PHE A 214 36.54 -11.53 26.19
N SER A 215 35.73 -10.67 26.83
CA SER A 215 36.20 -9.61 27.74
C SER A 215 36.98 -10.19 28.91
N ASP A 216 36.44 -11.23 29.55
CA ASP A 216 37.08 -11.96 30.64
C ASP A 216 38.39 -12.61 30.17
N PHE A 217 38.41 -13.14 28.96
CA PHE A 217 39.62 -13.71 28.35
C PHE A 217 40.71 -12.67 28.06
N LEU A 218 40.32 -11.45 27.72
CA LEU A 218 41.25 -10.32 27.54
C LEU A 218 41.66 -9.67 28.87
N GLU A 219 41.01 -10.02 29.98
CA GLU A 219 41.19 -9.40 31.30
C GLU A 219 40.92 -7.88 31.28
N VAL A 220 40.01 -7.43 30.42
CA VAL A 220 39.64 -6.01 30.27
C VAL A 220 38.18 -5.81 30.61
N ARG A 221 37.90 -4.70 31.30
CA ARG A 221 36.55 -4.25 31.65
C ARG A 221 35.92 -3.47 30.51
N MET A 222 34.66 -3.77 30.20
CA MET A 222 33.91 -3.05 29.17
C MET A 222 33.48 -1.64 29.57
N ASP A 223 33.34 -1.38 30.87
CA ASP A 223 32.93 -0.12 31.47
C ASP A 223 34.12 0.77 31.84
N HIS A 224 35.22 0.66 31.10
CA HIS A 224 36.44 1.38 31.43
C HIS A 224 36.27 2.89 31.17
N PRO A 225 36.58 3.77 32.14
CA PRO A 225 36.33 5.21 32.04
C PRO A 225 37.05 5.85 30.84
N GLY A 226 38.24 5.34 30.48
CA GLY A 226 38.97 5.80 29.31
C GLY A 226 38.24 5.58 27.97
N THR A 227 37.24 4.70 27.90
CA THR A 227 36.47 4.47 26.67
C THR A 227 35.33 5.48 26.48
N GLU A 228 35.00 6.27 27.50
CA GLU A 228 33.86 7.18 27.48
C GLU A 228 34.26 8.61 27.10
N VAL A 229 34.00 8.98 25.83
CA VAL A 229 34.24 10.33 25.30
C VAL A 229 33.66 11.43 26.19
N VAL A 230 32.46 11.23 26.73
CA VAL A 230 31.77 12.22 27.57
C VAL A 230 32.49 12.43 28.91
N THR A 231 33.00 11.36 29.51
CA THR A 231 33.73 11.42 30.77
C THR A 231 35.07 12.11 30.55
N THR A 232 35.80 11.75 29.50
CA THR A 232 37.05 12.43 29.12
C THR A 232 36.85 13.91 28.81
N LYS A 233 35.80 14.25 28.05
CA LYS A 233 35.44 15.64 27.77
C LYS A 233 35.23 16.44 29.06
N LYS A 234 34.49 15.91 30.04
CA LYS A 234 34.26 16.60 31.32
C LYS A 234 35.56 16.86 32.08
N THR A 235 36.48 15.89 32.11
CA THR A 235 37.79 16.08 32.73
C THR A 235 38.59 17.17 32.02
N LEU A 236 38.63 17.13 30.69
CA LEU A 236 39.33 18.13 29.89
C LEU A 236 38.69 19.52 30.01
N MET A 237 37.37 19.63 30.17
CA MET A 237 36.70 20.91 30.45
C MET A 237 37.12 21.53 31.78
N VAL A 238 37.52 20.73 32.77
CA VAL A 238 38.07 21.25 34.03
C VAL A 238 39.50 21.76 33.83
N ALA A 239 40.29 21.08 33.01
CA ALA A 239 41.68 21.44 32.71
C ALA A 239 41.80 22.65 31.77
N PHE A 240 40.89 22.71 30.80
CA PHE A 240 40.81 23.69 29.71
C PHE A 240 39.36 24.21 29.62
N PRO A 241 38.90 25.04 30.57
CA PRO A 241 37.52 25.53 30.58
C PRO A 241 37.24 26.48 29.41
N ASP A 242 35.98 26.51 28.96
CA ASP A 242 35.47 27.64 28.15
C ASP A 242 35.42 28.86 29.07
N LEU A 243 36.30 29.83 28.80
CA LEU A 243 36.52 30.95 29.73
C LEU A 243 35.44 32.03 29.58
N PRO A 244 35.01 32.67 30.69
CA PRO A 244 34.22 33.91 30.65
C PRO A 244 35.08 35.09 30.14
N SER A 245 34.42 36.16 29.67
CA SER A 245 35.00 37.32 28.95
C SER A 245 36.18 38.07 29.57
N ASN A 246 36.70 37.69 30.75
CA ASN A 246 37.81 38.39 31.40
C ASN A 246 39.12 37.56 31.47
N PRO A 247 40.04 37.73 30.50
CA PRO A 247 41.33 37.04 30.44
C PRO A 247 42.27 37.38 31.61
N ARG A 248 42.05 38.48 32.34
CA ARG A 248 43.01 38.94 33.36
C ARG A 248 42.99 38.14 34.66
N LEU A 249 41.98 37.29 34.85
CA LEU A 249 41.77 36.56 36.11
C LEU A 249 42.26 35.10 36.07
N VAL A 250 42.57 34.55 34.90
CA VAL A 250 42.98 33.13 34.77
C VAL A 250 44.19 33.02 33.82
N PRO A 251 45.38 32.62 34.32
CA PRO A 251 46.62 32.55 33.52
C PRO A 251 46.52 31.71 32.24
N CYS A 252 45.70 30.65 32.23
CA CYS A 252 45.50 29.79 31.05
C CYS A 252 44.88 30.51 29.85
N THR A 253 44.19 31.63 30.07
CA THR A 253 43.68 32.50 29.00
C THR A 253 44.81 33.16 28.20
N GLY A 254 46.03 33.19 28.72
CA GLY A 254 47.20 33.69 28.01
C GLY A 254 47.64 32.78 26.87
N TYR A 255 47.06 31.60 26.70
CA TYR A 255 47.55 30.56 25.80
C TYR A 255 46.51 30.09 24.80
N THR A 256 47.01 29.62 23.65
CA THR A 256 46.22 29.07 22.57
C THR A 256 45.50 27.81 23.06
N GLN A 257 44.26 27.63 22.63
CA GLN A 257 43.45 26.50 23.02
C GLN A 257 43.09 25.66 21.79
N ALA A 258 43.08 24.34 21.94
CA ALA A 258 42.63 23.44 20.89
C ALA A 258 41.15 23.70 20.63
N SER A 259 40.80 24.02 19.39
CA SER A 259 39.42 24.23 18.95
C SER A 259 39.18 23.54 17.63
N ARG A 260 37.92 23.21 17.31
CA ARG A 260 37.55 22.64 16.00
C ARG A 260 38.13 23.44 14.83
N ASN A 261 38.05 24.77 14.90
CA ASN A 261 38.59 25.66 13.87
C ASN A 261 40.11 25.53 13.68
N LEU A 262 40.85 25.34 14.77
CA LEU A 262 42.29 25.14 14.70
C LEU A 262 42.62 23.79 14.04
N LEU A 263 41.88 22.74 14.42
CA LEU A 263 42.02 21.40 13.85
C LEU A 263 41.72 21.39 12.34
N TYR A 264 40.59 21.95 11.92
CA TYR A 264 40.17 21.94 10.52
C TYR A 264 41.03 22.80 9.59
N ARG A 265 41.86 23.69 10.14
CA ARG A 265 42.85 24.44 9.38
C ARG A 265 44.16 23.69 9.18
N SER A 266 44.40 22.60 9.92
CA SER A 266 45.60 21.78 9.73
C SER A 266 45.52 21.02 8.42
N HIS A 267 46.56 21.18 7.60
CA HIS A 267 46.69 20.46 6.34
C HIS A 267 46.82 18.95 6.56
N GLU A 268 47.55 18.55 7.61
CA GLU A 268 47.77 17.17 8.03
C GLU A 268 46.45 16.50 8.42
N TYR A 269 45.62 17.19 9.22
CA TYR A 269 44.28 16.72 9.55
C TYR A 269 43.39 16.55 8.31
N LEU A 270 43.32 17.57 7.44
CA LEU A 270 42.49 17.51 6.23
C LEU A 270 42.93 16.37 5.31
N ARG A 271 44.24 16.18 5.12
CA ARG A 271 44.80 15.07 4.34
C ARG A 271 44.40 13.71 4.93
N TRP A 272 44.52 13.55 6.25
CA TRP A 272 44.13 12.31 6.93
C TRP A 272 42.64 12.02 6.83
N HIS A 273 41.82 13.05 7.08
CA HIS A 273 40.36 12.94 7.08
C HIS A 273 39.81 12.62 5.68
N GLN A 274 40.35 13.26 4.64
CA GLN A 274 39.90 13.10 3.25
C GLN A 274 40.46 11.86 2.56
N ALA A 275 41.51 11.24 3.09
CA ALA A 275 42.06 10.03 2.49
C ALA A 275 40.98 8.94 2.38
N LYS A 276 40.89 8.25 1.24
CA LYS A 276 39.92 7.15 1.08
C LYS A 276 40.38 5.88 1.78
N GLU A 277 41.68 5.76 1.95
CA GLU A 277 42.38 4.61 2.47
C GLU A 277 42.61 4.68 3.98
N SER A 278 42.90 3.52 4.57
CA SER A 278 43.31 3.42 5.97
C SER A 278 44.61 4.19 6.20
N CYS A 279 44.63 5.07 7.20
CA CYS A 279 45.77 5.93 7.50
C CYS A 279 45.82 6.28 8.99
N LEU A 280 47.01 6.66 9.43
CA LEU A 280 47.30 7.11 10.79
C LEU A 280 47.63 8.61 10.78
N LEU A 281 47.11 9.34 11.76
CA LEU A 281 47.49 10.69 12.10
C LEU A 281 48.07 10.70 13.51
N PHE A 282 49.36 11.03 13.62
CA PHE A 282 50.01 11.30 14.89
C PHE A 282 50.09 12.81 15.12
N ILE A 283 49.58 13.28 16.25
CA ILE A 283 49.67 14.67 16.65
C ILE A 283 50.40 14.76 17.99
N SER A 284 51.48 15.53 18.03
CA SER A 284 52.23 15.76 19.24
C SER A 284 52.61 17.23 19.43
N GLY A 285 52.79 17.63 20.67
CA GLY A 285 53.27 18.96 21.02
C GLY A 285 53.29 19.18 22.52
N CYS A 286 53.95 20.27 22.91
CA CYS A 286 54.16 20.65 24.29
C CYS A 286 52.98 21.46 24.82
N THR A 287 52.44 21.10 25.98
CA THR A 287 51.51 21.94 26.73
C THR A 287 52.26 22.82 27.73
N GLU A 288 52.15 24.12 27.53
CA GLU A 288 52.71 25.14 28.42
C GLU A 288 52.15 25.03 29.84
N TRP A 289 53.03 25.13 30.83
CA TRP A 289 52.66 24.96 32.25
C TRP A 289 51.53 25.92 32.67
N TYR A 290 51.65 27.19 32.29
CA TYR A 290 50.65 28.22 32.59
C TYR A 290 49.42 28.18 31.66
N GLY A 291 49.46 27.37 30.61
CA GLY A 291 48.34 27.16 29.68
C GLY A 291 47.25 26.25 30.22
N ARG A 292 47.48 25.64 31.39
CA ARG A 292 46.56 24.73 32.09
C ARG A 292 45.89 25.44 33.27
N HIS A 293 44.68 25.00 33.62
CA HIS A 293 44.11 25.32 34.94
C HIS A 293 44.91 24.61 36.04
N GLU A 294 44.93 25.14 37.27
CA GLU A 294 45.73 24.61 38.40
C GLU A 294 45.47 23.13 38.73
N THR A 295 44.34 22.60 38.30
CA THR A 295 43.98 21.20 38.50
C THR A 295 44.46 20.28 37.38
N GLY A 296 45.12 20.79 36.32
CA GLY A 296 45.31 20.06 35.07
C GLY A 296 46.73 19.66 34.69
N PHE A 297 47.67 19.59 35.63
CA PHE A 297 49.11 19.40 35.38
C PHE A 297 49.52 18.17 34.55
N LEU A 298 48.63 17.20 34.32
CA LEU A 298 48.90 16.01 33.51
C LEU A 298 48.11 15.97 32.18
N HIS A 299 47.28 16.96 31.89
CA HIS A 299 46.46 17.01 30.68
C HIS A 299 47.17 17.72 29.52
N CYS A 300 46.92 17.27 28.29
CA CYS A 300 47.49 17.86 27.09
C CYS A 300 46.50 18.81 26.43
N TRP A 301 46.98 19.96 25.99
CA TRP A 301 46.18 20.96 25.29
C TRP A 301 45.62 20.47 23.96
N LEU A 302 46.21 19.41 23.38
CA LEU A 302 45.77 18.80 22.12
C LEU A 302 44.66 17.75 22.31
N SER A 303 44.50 17.18 23.51
CA SER A 303 43.47 16.17 23.82
C SER A 303 42.04 16.55 23.44
N PRO A 304 41.61 17.84 23.47
CA PRO A 304 40.32 18.24 22.90
C PRO A 304 40.10 17.84 21.43
N PHE A 305 41.16 17.72 20.61
CA PHE A 305 41.04 17.24 19.23
C PHE A 305 40.54 15.80 19.15
N ALA A 306 40.95 14.92 20.07
CA ALA A 306 40.45 13.55 20.14
C ALA A 306 38.94 13.53 20.40
N ILE A 307 38.45 14.42 21.27
CA ILE A 307 37.02 14.57 21.55
C ILE A 307 36.27 15.06 20.32
N TYR A 308 36.73 16.12 19.65
CA TYR A 308 36.03 16.62 18.47
C TYR A 308 35.97 15.57 17.37
N ILE A 309 37.07 14.88 17.09
CA ILE A 309 37.12 13.85 16.07
C ILE A 309 36.18 12.70 16.42
N ALA A 310 36.14 12.27 17.67
CA ALA A 310 35.22 11.24 18.12
C ALA A 310 33.74 11.66 18.01
N GLU A 311 33.40 12.89 18.44
CA GLU A 311 32.06 13.45 18.34
C GLU A 311 31.62 13.59 16.87
N ASP A 312 32.46 14.19 16.02
CA ASP A 312 32.13 14.45 14.62
C ASP A 312 31.98 13.13 13.85
N ALA A 313 32.88 12.17 14.07
CA ALA A 313 32.83 10.86 13.41
C ALA A 313 31.62 10.03 13.89
N SER A 314 31.16 10.19 15.13
CA SER A 314 29.96 9.51 15.64
C SER A 314 28.67 9.96 14.93
N GLN A 315 28.68 11.15 14.33
CA GLN A 315 27.55 11.72 13.59
C GLN A 315 27.57 11.37 12.10
N MET A 316 28.66 10.78 11.59
CA MET A 316 28.79 10.44 10.17
C MET A 316 28.05 9.14 9.84
N ASP A 317 27.37 9.11 8.69
CA ASP A 317 26.72 7.91 8.20
C ASP A 317 27.74 6.80 7.90
N LYS A 318 27.39 5.56 8.28
CA LYS A 318 28.24 4.37 8.17
C LYS A 318 29.65 4.52 8.76
N ALA A 319 29.82 5.44 9.71
CA ALA A 319 31.04 5.57 10.50
C ALA A 319 30.84 4.97 11.90
N ARG A 320 31.92 4.45 12.47
CA ARG A 320 31.99 4.05 13.88
C ARG A 320 33.28 4.56 14.51
N VAL A 321 33.24 4.77 15.81
CA VAL A 321 34.35 5.36 16.58
C VAL A 321 34.66 4.48 17.76
N ALA A 322 35.88 3.95 17.81
CA ALA A 322 36.46 3.39 19.03
C ALA A 322 37.35 4.44 19.65
N PHE A 323 37.12 4.73 20.93
CA PHE A 323 37.82 5.78 21.66
C PHE A 323 38.52 5.19 22.87
N PHE A 324 39.73 5.66 23.15
CA PHE A 324 40.41 5.37 24.41
C PHE A 324 41.28 6.55 24.85
N SER A 325 41.04 7.05 26.05
CA SER A 325 41.82 8.06 26.74
C SER A 325 42.75 7.41 27.76
N CYS A 326 44.05 7.68 27.64
CA CYS A 326 45.07 7.25 28.59
C CYS A 326 45.34 8.31 29.68
N LEU A 327 44.47 9.30 29.85
CA LEU A 327 44.68 10.40 30.80
C LEU A 327 44.82 9.90 32.25
N PRO A 328 45.91 10.20 32.98
CA PRO A 328 46.21 9.59 34.28
C PRO A 328 45.14 9.76 35.37
N ARG A 329 44.37 10.85 35.35
CA ARG A 329 43.31 11.12 36.35
C ARG A 329 42.03 10.32 36.16
N GLU A 330 41.83 9.77 34.97
CA GLU A 330 40.63 8.98 34.64
C GLU A 330 40.80 7.51 35.00
N GLN A 331 42.02 7.10 35.37
CA GLN A 331 42.40 5.70 35.42
C GLN A 331 42.53 5.20 36.86
N PRO A 332 41.75 4.19 37.27
CA PRO A 332 41.91 3.55 38.57
C PRO A 332 43.21 2.73 38.64
N GLU A 333 43.72 2.31 37.48
CA GLU A 333 44.87 1.42 37.33
C GLU A 333 45.83 1.94 36.25
N PRO A 334 47.14 1.60 36.33
CA PRO A 334 48.10 1.80 35.26
C PRO A 334 47.62 1.30 33.89
N VAL A 335 47.43 2.22 32.94
CA VAL A 335 47.09 1.84 31.57
C VAL A 335 48.36 1.40 30.83
N ASN A 336 48.29 0.26 30.14
CA ASN A 336 49.30 -0.20 29.20
C ASN A 336 48.73 -0.29 27.78
N ILE A 337 49.60 -0.45 26.78
CA ILE A 337 49.19 -0.46 25.36
C ILE A 337 48.32 -1.69 25.05
N SER A 338 48.60 -2.83 25.68
CA SER A 338 47.74 -4.03 25.55
C SER A 338 46.30 -3.73 25.96
N MET A 339 46.09 -3.02 27.07
CA MET A 339 44.76 -2.64 27.55
C MET A 339 44.04 -1.72 26.57
N VAL A 340 44.75 -0.76 25.98
CA VAL A 340 44.21 0.13 24.94
C VAL A 340 43.69 -0.68 23.75
N PHE A 341 44.52 -1.57 23.20
CA PHE A 341 44.14 -2.40 22.05
C PHE A 341 43.01 -3.37 22.38
N ALA A 342 43.08 -4.05 23.52
CA ALA A 342 42.01 -4.94 23.98
C ALA A 342 40.67 -4.20 24.13
N SER A 343 40.69 -2.99 24.70
CA SER A 343 39.48 -2.17 24.85
C SER A 343 38.91 -1.72 23.51
N ILE A 344 39.75 -1.35 22.56
CA ILE A 344 39.33 -0.98 21.19
C ILE A 344 38.74 -2.21 20.48
N ILE A 345 39.37 -3.38 20.57
CA ILE A 345 38.86 -4.63 20.00
C ILE A 345 37.46 -4.95 20.54
N LEU A 346 37.25 -4.82 21.85
CA LEU A 346 35.95 -5.06 22.46
C LEU A 346 34.89 -4.05 22.01
N GLN A 347 35.25 -2.76 21.85
CA GLN A 347 34.35 -1.76 21.26
C GLN A 347 33.95 -2.15 19.84
N VAL A 348 34.88 -2.65 19.02
CA VAL A 348 34.58 -3.11 17.65
C VAL A 348 33.64 -4.32 17.67
N PHE A 349 33.86 -5.30 18.56
CA PHE A 349 32.94 -6.44 18.71
C PHE A 349 31.56 -6.03 19.22
N HIS A 350 31.45 -4.94 19.97
CA HIS A 350 30.15 -4.42 20.36
C HIS A 350 29.35 -3.89 19.15
N TRP A 351 30.01 -3.38 18.11
CA TRP A 351 29.34 -2.90 16.89
C TRP A 351 28.92 -4.03 15.96
N GLN A 352 29.72 -5.10 15.87
CA GLN A 352 29.42 -6.27 15.03
C GLN A 352 29.71 -7.57 15.80
N PRO A 353 28.80 -8.00 16.70
CA PRO A 353 29.02 -9.18 17.52
C PRO A 353 29.05 -10.49 16.74
N GLU A 354 28.55 -10.50 15.50
CA GLU A 354 28.59 -11.64 14.58
C GLU A 354 30.03 -12.07 14.30
N LEU A 355 31.01 -11.17 14.38
CA LEU A 355 32.43 -11.51 14.25
C LEU A 355 32.87 -12.55 15.30
N LEU A 356 32.36 -12.45 16.53
CA LEU A 356 32.61 -13.45 17.58
C LEU A 356 31.79 -14.74 17.39
N ARG A 357 30.80 -14.75 16.49
CA ARG A 357 30.09 -15.99 16.13
C ARG A 357 30.86 -16.78 15.10
N GLU A 358 31.41 -16.07 14.13
CA GLU A 358 32.06 -16.64 12.96
C GLU A 358 33.55 -16.94 13.19
N HIS A 359 34.25 -16.10 13.96
CA HIS A 359 35.71 -16.08 14.01
C HIS A 359 36.32 -16.21 15.41
N ASP A 360 35.55 -16.50 16.47
CA ASP A 360 36.08 -16.57 17.85
C ASP A 360 37.29 -17.50 18.01
N ASP A 361 37.20 -18.73 17.49
CA ASP A 361 38.31 -19.69 17.53
C ASP A 361 39.55 -19.21 16.77
N GLN A 362 39.37 -18.43 15.70
CA GLN A 362 40.47 -17.84 14.96
C GLN A 362 41.13 -16.72 15.77
N PHE A 363 40.34 -15.83 16.37
CA PHE A 363 40.81 -14.72 17.19
C PHE A 363 41.54 -15.21 18.44
N ARG A 364 40.99 -16.22 19.13
CA ARG A 364 41.66 -16.85 20.28
C ARG A 364 42.98 -17.51 19.90
N ARG A 365 43.07 -18.15 18.73
CA ARG A 365 44.32 -18.75 18.25
C ARG A 365 45.41 -17.72 17.94
N ILE A 366 45.05 -16.53 17.46
CA ILE A 366 46.01 -15.43 17.26
C ILE A 366 46.64 -15.06 18.60
N LEU A 367 45.81 -14.90 19.63
CA LEU A 367 46.26 -14.55 20.98
C LEU A 367 47.04 -15.67 21.65
N GLN A 368 46.58 -16.92 21.59
CA GLN A 368 47.25 -18.07 22.23
C GLN A 368 48.67 -18.34 21.74
N ARG A 369 49.00 -17.98 20.49
CA ARG A 369 50.36 -18.10 19.96
C ARG A 369 51.35 -17.16 20.64
N ALA A 370 50.87 -16.12 21.32
CA ALA A 370 51.67 -15.09 21.95
C ALA A 370 52.17 -15.44 23.37
N GLY A 371 51.63 -16.47 24.02
CA GLY A 371 52.00 -16.89 25.37
C GLY A 371 50.96 -16.56 26.45
N LYS A 372 51.37 -16.61 27.73
CA LYS A 372 50.48 -16.44 28.92
C LYS A 372 50.00 -15.00 29.14
N THR A 373 50.71 -14.00 28.64
CA THR A 373 50.33 -12.59 28.72
C THR A 373 50.22 -12.05 27.30
N TRP A 374 49.08 -11.45 26.97
CA TRP A 374 48.82 -10.94 25.62
C TRP A 374 49.73 -9.75 25.34
N SER A 375 50.70 -9.92 24.45
CA SER A 375 51.56 -8.80 24.03
C SER A 375 50.76 -7.77 23.22
N ALA A 376 51.14 -6.49 23.34
CA ALA A 376 50.53 -5.42 22.55
C ALA A 376 50.65 -5.68 21.04
N GLU A 377 51.72 -6.33 20.58
CA GLU A 377 51.87 -6.78 19.19
C GLU A 377 50.74 -7.72 18.77
N SER A 378 50.45 -8.73 19.59
CA SER A 378 49.45 -9.75 19.28
C SER A 378 48.04 -9.18 19.27
N LEU A 379 47.77 -8.23 20.16
CA LEU A 379 46.50 -7.50 20.20
C LEU A 379 46.36 -6.53 19.02
N SER A 380 47.44 -5.86 18.61
CA SER A 380 47.43 -5.04 17.39
C SER A 380 47.18 -5.88 16.14
N ASN A 381 47.82 -7.05 16.05
CA ASN A 381 47.60 -8.00 14.96
C ASN A 381 46.15 -8.49 14.96
N LEU A 382 45.59 -8.81 16.13
CA LEU A 382 44.18 -9.16 16.26
C LEU A 382 43.28 -8.00 15.81
N LEU A 383 43.54 -6.77 16.25
CA LEU A 383 42.76 -5.60 15.88
C LEU A 383 42.76 -5.40 14.35
N GLY A 384 43.93 -5.50 13.69
CA GLY A 384 44.02 -5.45 12.24
C GLY A 384 43.18 -6.53 11.55
N ARG A 385 43.21 -7.76 12.08
CA ARG A 385 42.38 -8.86 11.57
C ARG A 385 40.90 -8.59 11.77
N VAL A 386 40.48 -8.14 12.95
CA VAL A 386 39.08 -7.80 13.25
C VAL A 386 38.59 -6.71 12.28
N LEU A 387 39.35 -5.64 12.11
CA LEU A 387 39.01 -4.54 11.19
C LEU A 387 38.91 -5.02 9.73
N SER A 388 39.76 -5.96 9.30
CA SER A 388 39.71 -6.53 7.95
C SER A 388 38.49 -7.40 7.68
N GLN A 389 37.83 -7.92 8.72
CA GLN A 389 36.64 -8.78 8.64
C GLN A 389 35.33 -8.00 8.84
N LEU A 390 35.39 -6.70 9.12
CA LEU A 390 34.19 -5.89 9.30
C LEU A 390 33.34 -5.86 8.03
N ASN A 391 32.02 -5.91 8.20
CA ASN A 391 31.08 -5.87 7.10
C ASN A 391 31.10 -4.49 6.42
N SER A 392 31.66 -4.43 5.22
CA SER A 392 31.77 -3.20 4.43
C SER A 392 30.43 -2.58 4.00
N GLU A 393 29.34 -3.34 4.01
CA GLU A 393 28.00 -2.80 3.73
C GLU A 393 27.48 -1.95 4.90
N ALA A 394 27.82 -2.38 6.12
CA ALA A 394 27.43 -1.76 7.37
C ALA A 394 28.36 -0.60 7.76
N PHE A 395 29.66 -0.74 7.49
CA PHE A 395 30.69 0.23 7.88
C PHE A 395 31.55 0.64 6.70
N ARG A 396 31.58 1.94 6.41
CA ARG A 396 32.49 2.49 5.39
C ARG A 396 33.82 2.91 6.01
N THR A 397 33.76 3.54 7.18
CA THR A 397 34.93 4.11 7.86
C THR A 397 34.89 3.79 9.35
N VAL A 398 36.01 3.37 9.91
CA VAL A 398 36.18 3.17 11.34
C VAL A 398 37.23 4.13 11.84
N TYR A 399 36.86 4.95 12.81
CA TYR A 399 37.77 5.85 13.51
C TYR A 399 38.26 5.17 14.79
N ILE A 400 39.57 5.18 14.98
CA ILE A 400 40.20 4.69 16.21
C ILE A 400 40.96 5.86 16.78
N VAL A 401 40.50 6.36 17.91
CA VAL A 401 41.02 7.56 18.56
C VAL A 401 41.68 7.15 19.87
N VAL A 402 42.99 7.36 19.96
CA VAL A 402 43.79 7.10 21.16
C VAL A 402 44.36 8.41 21.65
N ASP A 403 43.83 8.90 22.77
CA ASP A 403 44.31 10.12 23.41
C ASP A 403 45.38 9.78 24.45
N ARG A 404 46.53 10.46 24.36
CA ARG A 404 47.65 10.37 25.32
C ARG A 404 48.31 9.01 25.45
N LEU A 405 48.57 8.36 24.31
CA LEU A 405 49.28 7.07 24.28
C LEU A 405 50.65 7.13 24.98
N ASP A 406 51.28 8.31 25.08
CA ASP A 406 52.51 8.57 25.84
C ASP A 406 52.40 8.28 27.35
N CYS A 407 51.18 8.25 27.91
CA CYS A 407 50.96 7.98 29.33
C CYS A 407 50.96 6.49 29.70
N CYS A 408 51.13 5.58 28.73
CA CYS A 408 51.16 4.15 29.00
C CYS A 408 52.46 3.73 29.71
N LEU A 409 52.36 3.08 30.88
CA LEU A 409 53.46 2.90 31.83
C LEU A 409 54.49 1.81 31.46
N SER A 410 54.09 0.78 30.71
CA SER A 410 54.91 -0.43 30.48
C SER A 410 55.64 -0.47 29.15
N ASP A 411 55.18 0.29 28.16
CA ASP A 411 55.65 0.23 26.79
C ASP A 411 55.95 1.65 26.29
N ASN A 412 57.09 1.83 25.64
CA ASN A 412 57.44 3.13 25.06
C ASN A 412 56.46 3.47 23.93
N LEU A 413 55.99 4.73 23.85
CA LEU A 413 55.14 5.25 22.77
C LEU A 413 55.58 4.76 21.38
N SER A 414 56.89 4.76 21.14
CA SER A 414 57.49 4.27 19.89
C SER A 414 57.07 2.86 19.50
N GLN A 415 56.92 1.96 20.48
CA GLN A 415 56.52 0.57 20.26
C GLN A 415 55.02 0.48 19.91
N GLY A 416 54.16 1.23 20.62
CA GLY A 416 52.74 1.35 20.27
C GLY A 416 52.55 1.88 18.86
N MET A 417 53.26 2.95 18.52
CA MET A 417 53.24 3.55 17.19
C MET A 417 53.74 2.59 16.11
N MET A 418 54.74 1.76 16.40
CA MET A 418 55.21 0.71 15.47
C MET A 418 54.11 -0.31 15.17
N TYR A 419 53.39 -0.78 16.19
CA TYR A 419 52.29 -1.73 16.02
C TYR A 419 51.13 -1.13 15.21
N LEU A 420 50.71 0.09 15.55
CA LEU A 420 49.66 0.81 14.81
C LEU A 420 50.06 1.05 13.35
N SER A 421 51.32 1.41 13.09
CA SER A 421 51.85 1.61 11.74
C SER A 421 51.88 0.31 10.93
N SER A 422 52.23 -0.81 11.58
CA SER A 422 52.20 -2.14 10.96
C SER A 422 50.77 -2.51 10.57
N MET A 423 49.82 -2.30 11.48
CA MET A 423 48.41 -2.56 11.25
C MET A 423 47.85 -1.75 10.07
N ILE A 424 48.16 -0.45 9.96
CA ILE A 424 47.73 0.38 8.83
C ILE A 424 48.29 -0.13 7.50
N THR A 425 49.52 -0.62 7.51
CA THR A 425 50.16 -1.21 6.31
C THR A 425 49.44 -2.50 5.90
N GLU A 426 49.07 -3.35 6.86
CA GLU A 426 48.32 -4.60 6.61
C GLU A 426 46.89 -4.35 6.13
N LEU A 427 46.27 -3.25 6.55
CA LEU A 427 44.92 -2.85 6.11
C LEU A 427 44.89 -2.24 4.71
N LYS A 428 46.00 -2.29 3.95
CA LYS A 428 46.03 -1.85 2.56
C LYS A 428 45.13 -2.72 1.69
N GLY A 429 44.23 -2.09 0.94
CA GLY A 429 43.23 -2.78 0.13
C GLY A 429 42.04 -3.34 0.91
N SER A 430 41.95 -3.12 2.23
CA SER A 430 40.77 -3.46 3.02
C SER A 430 39.53 -2.70 2.50
N PRO A 431 38.34 -3.34 2.46
CA PRO A 431 37.11 -2.67 2.04
C PRO A 431 36.64 -1.61 3.04
N VAL A 432 37.05 -1.73 4.31
CA VAL A 432 36.78 -0.75 5.37
C VAL A 432 37.99 0.16 5.57
N SER A 433 37.76 1.48 5.57
CA SER A 433 38.80 2.48 5.79
C SER A 433 39.01 2.74 7.28
N ALA A 434 40.19 2.44 7.81
CA ALA A 434 40.52 2.67 9.22
C ALA A 434 41.29 3.99 9.40
N LYS A 435 40.71 4.93 10.16
CA LYS A 435 41.23 6.26 10.46
C LYS A 435 41.75 6.29 11.88
N LEU A 436 43.05 6.14 12.04
CA LEU A 436 43.71 6.14 13.35
C LEU A 436 44.16 7.55 13.69
N LEU A 437 43.79 8.03 14.88
CA LEU A 437 44.33 9.23 15.50
C LEU A 437 45.06 8.83 16.78
N VAL A 438 46.28 9.33 16.94
CA VAL A 438 47.03 9.23 18.20
C VAL A 438 47.48 10.62 18.61
N ILE A 439 47.19 11.00 19.85
CA ILE A 439 47.65 12.25 20.47
C ILE A 439 48.73 11.93 21.51
N ALA A 440 49.78 12.75 21.55
CA ALA A 440 50.83 12.64 22.55
C ALA A 440 51.35 14.00 23.06
N GLU A 441 51.82 14.03 24.31
CA GLU A 441 52.34 15.23 24.98
C GLU A 441 53.86 15.20 25.11
N THR A 442 54.56 16.21 24.57
CA THR A 442 56.03 16.22 24.52
C THR A 442 56.69 16.94 25.69
N SER A 443 55.95 17.60 26.59
CA SER A 443 56.52 18.37 27.70
C SER A 443 57.47 17.59 28.63
N GLU A 444 57.30 16.27 28.71
CA GLU A 444 58.13 15.39 29.56
C GLU A 444 59.23 14.63 28.78
N GLY A 445 59.39 14.91 27.47
CA GLY A 445 60.45 14.32 26.63
C GLY A 445 60.25 12.84 26.24
N ASN A 446 59.16 12.20 26.67
CA ASN A 446 58.90 10.78 26.45
C ASN A 446 57.94 10.47 25.29
N ALA A 447 57.61 11.48 24.46
CA ALA A 447 56.55 11.40 23.46
C ALA A 447 56.98 11.73 22.02
N GLU A 448 58.28 11.67 21.74
CA GLU A 448 58.79 11.86 20.38
C GLU A 448 58.65 10.57 19.57
N TRP A 449 58.08 10.68 18.38
CA TRP A 449 57.99 9.57 17.43
C TRP A 449 57.99 10.07 16.00
N HIS A 450 58.99 9.72 15.20
CA HIS A 450 59.02 10.13 13.79
C HIS A 450 58.76 8.92 12.89
N ASN A 451 57.94 9.10 11.85
CA ASN A 451 57.70 8.05 10.85
C ASN A 451 58.98 7.65 10.09
N GLU A 452 59.97 8.54 10.01
CA GLU A 452 61.31 8.29 9.44
C GLU A 452 62.11 7.22 10.19
N TRP A 453 61.77 6.97 11.46
CA TRP A 453 62.39 5.90 12.25
C TRP A 453 61.94 4.50 11.81
N LEU A 454 60.89 4.41 10.98
CA LEU A 454 60.40 3.15 10.47
C LEU A 454 61.10 2.77 9.15
N PRO A 455 61.49 1.48 8.98
CA PRO A 455 62.07 1.02 7.72
C PRO A 455 61.07 1.12 6.57
N GLN A 456 61.37 1.96 5.57
CA GLN A 456 60.48 2.24 4.43
C GLN A 456 60.05 0.99 3.64
N PHE A 457 60.89 -0.04 3.61
CA PHE A 457 60.56 -1.29 2.92
C PHE A 457 59.45 -2.10 3.60
N LYS A 458 59.16 -1.82 4.88
CA LYS A 458 58.18 -2.55 5.70
C LYS A 458 56.88 -1.77 5.90
N PHE A 459 56.90 -0.44 5.80
CA PHE A 459 55.77 0.41 6.16
C PHE A 459 55.39 1.36 5.02
N ASP A 460 54.08 1.58 4.84
CA ASP A 460 53.56 2.54 3.89
C ASP A 460 53.57 3.96 4.48
N LEU A 461 54.71 4.65 4.39
CA LEU A 461 54.92 5.94 5.03
C LEU A 461 53.97 7.04 4.52
N GLU A 462 53.42 6.94 3.31
CA GLU A 462 52.49 7.94 2.76
C GLU A 462 51.15 7.98 3.52
N ARG A 463 50.82 6.87 4.19
CA ARG A 463 49.65 6.70 5.05
C ARG A 463 49.91 7.05 6.51
N LEU A 464 51.14 7.38 6.88
CA LEU A 464 51.53 7.81 8.23
C LEU A 464 51.72 9.32 8.22
N ILE A 465 50.66 10.03 8.56
CA ILE A 465 50.61 11.49 8.57
C ILE A 465 50.99 11.95 9.97
N VAL A 466 51.87 12.94 10.05
CA VAL A 466 52.43 13.38 11.32
C VAL A 466 52.38 14.90 11.43
N ARG A 467 51.93 15.37 12.59
CA ARG A 467 51.98 16.77 13.00
C ARG A 467 52.74 16.87 14.32
N HIS A 468 54.03 17.18 14.22
CA HIS A 468 54.90 17.44 15.36
C HIS A 468 54.89 18.89 15.80
N ASP A 469 55.47 19.12 16.97
CA ASP A 469 55.79 20.43 17.54
C ASP A 469 54.59 21.38 17.49
N TRP A 470 53.40 20.81 17.70
CA TRP A 470 52.21 21.62 17.88
C TRP A 470 52.16 22.11 19.32
N ASP A 471 53.13 22.95 19.64
CA ASP A 471 53.34 23.47 20.97
C ASP A 471 52.32 24.57 21.27
N GLN A 472 51.86 24.60 22.52
CA GLN A 472 50.89 25.59 22.97
C GLN A 472 51.52 26.98 22.97
N GLN A 473 51.03 27.87 22.11
CA GLN A 473 51.61 29.22 22.00
C GLN A 473 50.91 30.20 22.94
N GLN A 474 51.68 31.13 23.51
CA GLN A 474 51.11 32.29 24.20
C GLN A 474 50.37 33.18 23.19
N VAL A 475 49.13 33.53 23.50
CA VAL A 475 48.31 34.44 22.69
C VAL A 475 48.88 35.85 22.85
N PRO A 476 49.14 36.57 21.74
CA PRO A 476 49.58 37.95 21.80
C PRO A 476 48.63 38.81 22.64
N SER A 477 49.18 39.71 23.45
CA SER A 477 48.41 40.53 24.42
C SER A 477 47.26 41.33 23.80
N TRP A 478 47.38 41.71 22.52
CA TRP A 478 46.34 42.42 21.77
C TRP A 478 45.15 41.53 21.35
N LEU A 479 45.35 40.21 21.21
CA LEU A 479 44.29 39.20 21.00
C LEU A 479 43.68 38.73 22.32
N SER A 480 44.24 39.13 23.45
CA SER A 480 43.74 38.70 24.76
C SER A 480 42.45 39.38 25.17
N GLY A 481 42.19 40.62 24.72
CA GLY A 481 41.02 41.41 25.13
C GLY A 481 39.78 41.32 24.24
N THR A 482 39.75 40.46 23.20
CA THR A 482 38.62 40.38 22.28
C THR A 482 37.61 39.31 22.70
N ASP A 483 36.31 39.65 22.80
CA ASP A 483 35.18 38.71 23.04
C ASP A 483 35.03 37.62 21.95
N SER A 484 35.82 37.68 20.89
CA SER A 484 35.77 36.78 19.72
C SER A 484 36.68 35.55 19.81
N ARG A 485 37.12 35.15 21.01
CA ARG A 485 38.00 33.98 21.13
C ARG A 485 37.22 32.69 20.84
N PRO A 486 37.78 31.75 20.06
CA PRO A 486 37.12 30.48 19.81
C PRO A 486 36.94 29.74 21.14
N GLN A 487 35.69 29.43 21.48
CA GLN A 487 35.36 28.55 22.58
C GLN A 487 35.81 27.13 22.24
N ILE A 488 36.47 26.48 23.19
CA ILE A 488 36.98 25.10 23.10
C ILE A 488 35.78 24.17 22.96
N TRP A 489 34.79 24.26 23.83
CA TRP A 489 33.71 23.28 23.89
C TRP A 489 32.40 23.74 23.24
N SER A 490 32.44 24.88 22.53
CA SER A 490 31.29 25.35 21.76
C SER A 490 30.83 24.34 20.71
N SER A 491 29.50 24.21 20.58
CA SER A 491 28.83 23.38 19.58
C SER A 491 28.87 24.01 18.19
N GLY A 492 30.05 24.46 17.74
CA GLY A 492 30.25 24.85 16.35
C GLY A 492 30.19 23.60 15.48
N SER A 493 29.23 23.56 14.55
CA SER A 493 29.19 22.56 13.50
C SER A 493 30.46 22.65 12.65
N ALA A 494 30.93 21.51 12.14
CA ALA A 494 31.98 21.51 11.12
C ALA A 494 31.60 22.49 10.00
N PRO A 495 32.51 23.39 9.58
CA PRO A 495 32.22 24.24 8.44
C PRO A 495 31.90 23.31 7.27
N SER A 496 30.74 23.54 6.63
CA SER A 496 30.36 22.79 5.44
C SER A 496 31.54 22.82 4.48
N VAL A 497 32.18 21.68 4.28
CA VAL A 497 33.27 21.53 3.32
C VAL A 497 32.62 21.71 1.96
N THR A 498 32.57 22.97 1.50
CA THR A 498 32.26 23.30 0.13
C THR A 498 33.35 22.62 -0.68
N THR A 499 32.98 21.58 -1.42
CA THR A 499 33.83 20.93 -2.42
C THR A 499 34.43 22.04 -3.29
N ILE A 500 35.74 22.24 -3.16
CA ILE A 500 36.53 22.99 -4.14
C ILE A 500 36.97 22.01 -5.22
#